data_AF-G0R5Y1-F1
#
_entry.id   AF-G0R5Y1-F1
#
_cell.length_a   1.000
_cell.length_b   1.000
_cell.length_c   1.000
_cell.angle_alpha   90.00
_cell.angle_beta   90.00
_cell.angle_gamma   90.00
#
_symmetry.space_group_name_H-M   'P 1'
#
loop_
_entity.id
_entity.type
_entity.pdbx_description
1 polymer ?
#
loop_
_entity_poly.entity_id
_entity_poly.type
_entity_poly.pdbx_seq_one_letter_code
_entity_poly.pdbx_strand_id
1 'polypeptide(L)'
;MTQYLTNLELMEQKIFQIQAKVFYRVQIKEIIKYIKNKRKLSLHLMMYYRQFFFLFLFYCKIFIFQTIEQGQNNRKQNLDGFKKSLSEKQDLEKQREDRIKRQLEIAEIAANDIRDQNLKKWRKLFLVHNFMSTFLKRKMEREMNKYQEMEQGFQKIKAGTGITDAGEIVQKFLNREQTYSHLLISISDYEKKIEHLKKYNEELRNKLHKLKSEIIPTDKQESKQAKLQIDEIYQKYTEVNDKSEHCNLIEFRVYEWMLRTLMKLERCIGSKNKSLQQYQTEFPKNALSEILQKIATILRDNLIPLDKPEQIENVTKAQYTSKIATDISVLKCLNRVIPIFEDKSYRHNYSSEHQNEHENSENIGGQLSQRSQNNEESEDEENFEKIENENVRQLRYETKHEQSQIKQGKS
;
A
#
# COMPACT_ATOMS: atom_id res chain seq x y z
N MET A 1 190.17 -25.60 17.40
CA MET A 1 189.55 -24.57 18.28
C MET A 1 188.24 -24.00 17.75
N THR A 2 187.88 -24.17 16.48
CA THR A 2 186.64 -23.65 15.86
C THR A 2 185.37 -24.49 16.11
N GLN A 3 185.48 -25.72 16.63
CA GLN A 3 184.33 -26.61 16.89
C GLN A 3 183.62 -26.37 18.23
N TYR A 4 184.23 -25.59 19.14
CA TYR A 4 183.64 -25.26 20.45
C TYR A 4 182.76 -24.01 20.43
N LEU A 5 182.95 -23.10 19.45
CA LEU A 5 182.15 -21.88 19.32
C LEU A 5 180.73 -22.15 18.81
N THR A 6 180.54 -23.12 17.92
CA THR A 6 179.22 -23.48 17.37
C THR A 6 178.29 -24.14 18.39
N ASN A 7 178.82 -24.79 19.42
CA ASN A 7 177.99 -25.42 20.46
C ASN A 7 177.49 -24.44 21.53
N LEU A 8 178.15 -23.28 21.70
CA LEU A 8 177.69 -22.25 22.64
C LEU A 8 176.48 -21.48 22.06
N GLU A 9 176.54 -21.12 20.78
CA GLU A 9 175.42 -20.45 20.07
C GLU A 9 174.14 -21.31 20.07
N LEU A 10 174.26 -22.63 19.94
CA LEU A 10 173.11 -23.53 19.95
C LEU A 10 172.43 -23.63 21.33
N MET A 11 173.17 -23.43 22.42
CA MET A 11 172.59 -23.41 23.77
C MET A 11 171.88 -22.09 24.08
N GLU A 12 172.42 -20.94 23.63
CA GLU A 12 171.74 -19.66 23.81
C GLU A 12 170.40 -19.59 23.07
N GLN A 13 170.31 -20.14 21.85
CA GLN A 13 169.02 -20.21 21.13
C GLN A 13 167.98 -21.09 21.85
N LYS A 14 168.40 -22.20 22.48
CA LYS A 14 167.48 -23.07 23.21
C LYS A 14 166.96 -22.42 24.49
N ILE A 15 167.80 -21.67 25.20
CA ILE A 15 167.38 -20.93 26.40
C ILE A 15 166.37 -19.84 26.02
N PHE A 16 166.58 -19.14 24.90
CA PHE A 16 165.66 -18.11 24.43
C PHE A 16 164.28 -18.69 24.04
N GLN A 17 164.24 -19.86 23.39
CA GLN A 17 162.96 -20.53 23.09
C GLN A 17 162.19 -20.96 24.34
N ILE A 18 162.87 -21.41 25.39
CA ILE A 18 162.22 -21.83 26.63
C ILE A 18 161.62 -20.62 27.35
N GLN A 19 162.33 -19.49 27.40
CA GLN A 19 161.81 -18.26 28.03
C GLN A 19 160.59 -17.71 27.31
N ALA A 20 160.58 -17.70 25.97
CA ALA A 20 159.41 -17.28 25.19
C ALA A 20 158.18 -18.16 25.47
N LYS A 21 158.37 -19.49 25.58
CA LYS A 21 157.27 -20.43 25.81
C LYS A 21 156.64 -20.30 27.20
N VAL A 22 157.44 -19.94 28.21
CA VAL A 22 156.94 -19.66 29.57
C VAL A 22 156.16 -18.35 29.60
N PHE A 23 156.63 -17.31 28.91
CA PHE A 23 155.95 -16.00 28.86
C PHE A 23 154.55 -16.10 28.23
N TYR A 24 154.41 -16.82 27.11
CA TYR A 24 153.10 -17.00 26.46
C TYR A 24 152.11 -17.81 27.32
N ARG A 25 152.58 -18.77 28.13
CA ARG A 25 151.69 -19.53 29.03
C ARG A 25 151.13 -18.69 30.17
N VAL A 26 151.85 -17.67 30.63
CA VAL A 26 151.39 -16.77 31.70
C VAL A 26 150.34 -15.79 31.17
N GLN A 27 150.59 -15.18 30.00
CA GLN A 27 149.65 -14.23 29.37
C GLN A 27 148.29 -14.87 29.02
N ILE A 28 148.26 -16.10 28.52
CA ILE A 28 147.01 -16.79 28.16
C ILE A 28 146.14 -17.07 29.40
N LYS A 29 146.74 -17.35 30.57
CA LYS A 29 145.98 -17.60 31.80
C LYS A 29 145.25 -16.35 32.29
N GLU A 30 145.88 -15.18 32.19
CA GLU A 30 145.26 -13.89 32.53
C GLU A 30 144.08 -13.55 31.60
N ILE A 31 144.22 -13.78 30.28
CA ILE A 31 143.16 -13.54 29.30
C ILE A 31 141.94 -14.46 29.53
N ILE A 32 142.18 -15.75 29.83
CA ILE A 32 141.10 -16.70 30.12
C ILE A 32 140.32 -16.29 31.39
N LYS A 33 141.01 -15.76 32.41
CA LYS A 33 140.39 -15.26 33.64
C LYS A 33 139.50 -14.05 33.36
N TYR A 34 139.93 -13.14 32.50
CA TYR A 34 139.15 -11.98 32.06
C TYR A 34 137.88 -12.38 31.28
N ILE A 35 137.99 -13.35 30.35
CA ILE A 35 136.84 -13.83 29.56
C ILE A 35 135.81 -14.55 30.43
N LYS A 36 136.25 -15.36 31.42
CA LYS A 36 135.34 -16.00 32.38
C LYS A 36 134.57 -14.98 33.22
N ASN A 37 135.22 -13.91 33.65
CA ASN A 37 134.56 -12.87 34.46
C ASN A 37 133.52 -12.09 33.65
N LYS A 38 133.81 -11.78 32.38
CA LYS A 38 132.86 -11.08 31.48
C LYS A 38 131.64 -11.94 31.14
N ARG A 39 131.80 -13.26 30.95
CA ARG A 39 130.66 -14.19 30.76
C ARG A 39 129.78 -14.28 32.01
N LYS A 40 130.37 -14.26 33.20
CA LYS A 40 129.62 -14.29 34.47
C LYS A 40 128.80 -13.01 34.66
N LEU A 41 129.36 -11.85 34.31
CA LEU A 41 128.66 -10.56 34.35
C LEU A 41 127.49 -10.51 33.33
N SER A 42 127.71 -11.04 32.12
CA SER A 42 126.67 -11.12 31.08
C SER A 42 125.50 -12.04 31.49
N LEU A 43 125.78 -13.15 32.18
CA LEU A 43 124.75 -14.03 32.73
C LEU A 43 123.93 -13.34 33.83
N HIS A 44 124.58 -12.62 34.74
CA HIS A 44 123.88 -11.84 35.77
C HIS A 44 122.99 -10.75 35.18
N LEU A 45 123.48 -10.06 34.13
CA LEU A 45 122.70 -9.04 33.43
C LEU A 45 121.46 -9.66 32.74
N MET A 46 121.63 -10.79 32.05
CA MET A 46 120.50 -11.52 31.44
C MET A 46 119.50 -12.03 32.47
N MET A 47 119.96 -12.49 33.64
CA MET A 47 119.06 -12.87 34.74
C MET A 47 118.26 -11.68 35.28
N TYR A 48 118.91 -10.51 35.43
CA TYR A 48 118.24 -9.29 35.85
C TYR A 48 117.19 -8.81 34.85
N TYR A 49 117.53 -8.78 33.55
CA TYR A 49 116.57 -8.41 32.50
C TYR A 49 115.42 -9.42 32.41
N ARG A 50 115.68 -10.71 32.60
CA ARG A 50 114.61 -11.72 32.65
C ARG A 50 113.69 -11.52 33.85
N GLN A 51 114.23 -11.27 35.05
CA GLN A 51 113.41 -10.96 36.23
C GLN A 51 112.60 -9.67 36.06
N PHE A 52 113.21 -8.62 35.51
CA PHE A 52 112.53 -7.35 35.25
C PHE A 52 111.42 -7.51 34.19
N PHE A 53 111.67 -8.28 33.13
CA PHE A 53 110.68 -8.57 32.10
C PHE A 53 109.50 -9.38 32.64
N PHE A 54 109.74 -10.37 33.53
CA PHE A 54 108.67 -11.11 34.19
C PHE A 54 107.83 -10.22 35.12
N LEU A 55 108.46 -9.33 35.89
CA LEU A 55 107.74 -8.36 36.72
C LEU A 55 106.93 -7.39 35.85
N PHE A 56 107.53 -6.85 34.78
CA PHE A 56 106.83 -5.98 33.85
C PHE A 56 105.61 -6.64 33.21
N LEU A 57 105.76 -7.88 32.71
CA LEU A 57 104.63 -8.66 32.19
C LEU A 57 103.56 -8.94 33.26
N PHE A 58 103.97 -9.21 34.50
CA PHE A 58 103.05 -9.43 35.60
C PHE A 58 102.26 -8.16 35.94
N TYR A 59 102.92 -7.01 36.02
CA TYR A 59 102.26 -5.71 36.23
C TYR A 59 101.37 -5.33 35.05
N CYS A 60 101.80 -5.54 33.81
CA CYS A 60 100.94 -5.32 32.63
C CYS A 60 99.71 -6.24 32.67
N LYS A 61 99.86 -7.51 33.05
CA LYS A 61 98.74 -8.44 33.16
C LYS A 61 97.75 -8.02 34.25
N ILE A 62 98.24 -7.59 35.41
CA ILE A 62 97.39 -7.06 36.49
C ILE A 62 96.67 -5.80 36.04
N PHE A 63 97.38 -4.86 35.41
CA PHE A 63 96.79 -3.61 34.93
C PHE A 63 95.70 -3.86 33.87
N ILE A 64 95.96 -4.76 32.91
CA ILE A 64 94.96 -5.16 31.90
C ILE A 64 93.77 -5.83 32.59
N PHE A 65 94.00 -6.75 33.53
CA PHE A 65 92.93 -7.42 34.26
C PHE A 65 92.06 -6.43 35.03
N GLN A 66 92.66 -5.49 35.76
CA GLN A 66 91.95 -4.45 36.51
C GLN A 66 91.16 -3.53 35.57
N THR A 67 91.72 -3.17 34.42
CA THR A 67 91.02 -2.37 33.39
C THR A 67 89.82 -3.13 32.82
N ILE A 68 89.97 -4.44 32.56
CA ILE A 68 88.86 -5.30 32.10
C ILE A 68 87.79 -5.41 33.18
N GLU A 69 88.17 -5.60 34.44
CA GLU A 69 87.25 -5.73 35.58
C GLU A 69 86.46 -4.43 35.80
N GLN A 70 87.12 -3.28 35.78
CA GLN A 70 86.45 -1.98 35.81
C GLN A 70 85.53 -1.80 34.60
N GLY A 71 85.96 -2.20 33.41
CA GLY A 71 85.13 -2.18 32.20
C GLY A 71 83.89 -3.06 32.34
N GLN A 72 84.02 -4.25 32.91
CA GLN A 72 82.88 -5.15 33.18
C GLN A 72 81.96 -4.58 34.25
N ASN A 73 82.49 -3.99 35.31
CA ASN A 73 81.70 -3.37 36.37
C ASN A 73 80.90 -2.18 35.83
N ASN A 74 81.54 -1.31 35.04
CA ASN A 74 80.86 -0.19 34.38
C ASN A 74 79.76 -0.67 33.43
N ARG A 75 80.01 -1.75 32.67
CA ARG A 75 78.97 -2.36 31.82
C ARG A 75 77.81 -2.92 32.65
N LYS A 76 78.09 -3.60 33.76
CA LYS A 76 77.05 -4.13 34.67
C LYS A 76 76.21 -2.99 35.26
N GLN A 77 76.85 -1.94 35.78
CA GLN A 77 76.17 -0.76 36.32
C GLN A 77 75.30 -0.06 35.25
N ASN A 78 75.82 0.10 34.03
CA ASN A 78 75.04 0.67 32.94
C ASN A 78 73.84 -0.23 32.58
N LEU A 79 74.04 -1.55 32.51
CA LEU A 79 72.99 -2.52 32.21
C LEU A 79 71.91 -2.51 33.30
N ASP A 80 72.29 -2.43 34.56
CA ASP A 80 71.36 -2.32 35.69
C ASP A 80 70.63 -0.97 35.68
N GLY A 81 71.31 0.12 35.34
CA GLY A 81 70.68 1.43 35.11
C GLY A 81 69.67 1.40 33.97
N PHE A 82 69.99 0.75 32.85
CA PHE A 82 69.07 0.55 31.73
C PHE A 82 67.87 -0.33 32.12
N LYS A 83 68.10 -1.43 32.84
CA LYS A 83 67.01 -2.28 33.35
C LYS A 83 66.08 -1.51 34.27
N LYS A 84 66.62 -0.70 35.17
CA LYS A 84 65.83 0.15 36.07
C LYS A 84 65.01 1.18 35.29
N SER A 85 65.64 1.89 34.35
CA SER A 85 64.93 2.86 33.49
C SER A 85 63.86 2.20 32.61
N LEU A 86 64.10 0.98 32.13
CA LEU A 86 63.13 0.22 31.34
C LEU A 86 61.94 -0.23 32.20
N SER A 87 62.19 -0.71 33.42
CA SER A 87 61.14 -1.04 34.39
C SER A 87 60.31 0.20 34.76
N GLU A 88 60.95 1.34 35.03
CA GLU A 88 60.25 2.59 35.34
C GLU A 88 59.38 3.06 34.16
N LYS A 89 59.87 2.95 32.93
CA LYS A 89 59.08 3.25 31.73
C LYS A 89 57.87 2.31 31.59
N GLN A 90 58.06 1.02 31.82
CA GLN A 90 56.99 0.02 31.77
C GLN A 90 55.92 0.26 32.85
N ASP A 91 56.32 0.64 34.06
CA ASP A 91 55.39 0.98 35.14
C ASP A 91 54.60 2.26 34.83
N LEU A 92 55.26 3.27 34.26
CA LEU A 92 54.60 4.50 33.81
C LEU A 92 53.61 4.25 32.68
N GLU A 93 53.93 3.35 31.76
CA GLU A 93 53.04 2.93 30.67
C GLU A 93 51.81 2.19 31.23
N LYS A 94 52.01 1.23 32.13
CA LYS A 94 50.92 0.53 32.81
C LYS A 94 49.99 1.48 33.58
N GLN A 95 50.56 2.46 34.29
CA GLN A 95 49.74 3.48 34.95
C GLN A 95 48.95 4.37 33.97
N ARG A 96 49.50 4.63 32.77
CA ARG A 96 48.76 5.34 31.71
C ARG A 96 47.60 4.48 31.20
N GLU A 97 47.84 3.20 30.92
CA GLU A 97 46.81 2.25 30.51
C GLU A 97 45.70 2.14 31.56
N ASP A 98 46.04 2.02 32.84
CA ASP A 98 45.06 1.97 33.93
C ASP A 98 44.22 3.25 34.03
N ARG A 99 44.82 4.42 33.83
CA ARG A 99 44.07 5.69 33.80
C ARG A 99 43.12 5.76 32.61
N ILE A 100 43.58 5.35 31.42
CA ILE A 100 42.75 5.31 30.22
C ILE A 100 41.59 4.34 30.43
N LYS A 101 41.85 3.15 30.99
CA LYS A 101 40.82 2.16 31.30
C LYS A 101 39.77 2.70 32.26
N ARG A 102 40.16 3.37 33.35
CA ARG A 102 39.21 4.01 34.28
C ARG A 102 38.40 5.12 33.62
N GLN A 103 39.03 5.94 32.76
CA GLN A 103 38.31 6.98 32.03
C GLN A 103 37.29 6.39 31.05
N LEU A 104 37.62 5.28 30.40
CA LEU A 104 36.69 4.54 29.54
C LEU A 104 35.53 3.94 30.34
N GLU A 105 35.81 3.31 31.48
CA GLU A 105 34.78 2.76 32.38
C GLU A 105 33.84 3.87 32.90
N ILE A 106 34.37 5.02 33.32
CA ILE A 106 33.56 6.17 33.74
C ILE A 106 32.71 6.71 32.58
N ALA A 107 33.28 6.81 31.38
CA ALA A 107 32.57 7.28 30.20
C ALA A 107 31.45 6.30 29.79
N GLU A 108 31.68 4.99 29.93
CA GLU A 108 30.67 3.96 29.66
C GLU A 108 29.52 3.98 30.68
N ILE A 109 29.84 4.09 31.97
CA ILE A 109 28.82 4.23 33.03
C ILE A 109 27.98 5.49 32.79
N ALA A 110 28.62 6.63 32.53
CA ALA A 110 27.90 7.88 32.25
C ALA A 110 27.02 7.78 30.99
N ALA A 111 27.49 7.12 29.93
CA ALA A 111 26.70 6.90 28.73
C ALA A 111 25.48 5.99 28.97
N ASN A 112 25.64 4.94 29.77
CA ASN A 112 24.55 4.04 30.14
C ASN A 112 23.52 4.74 31.05
N ASP A 113 23.96 5.53 32.02
CA ASP A 113 23.07 6.32 32.89
C ASP A 113 22.22 7.32 32.09
N ILE A 114 22.82 8.01 31.12
CA ILE A 114 22.10 8.93 30.21
C ILE A 114 21.06 8.15 29.39
N ARG A 115 21.43 6.98 28.85
CA ARG A 115 20.51 6.13 28.09
C ARG A 115 19.33 5.67 28.95
N ASP A 116 19.58 5.23 30.17
CA ASP A 116 18.55 4.77 31.11
C ASP A 116 17.64 5.89 31.58
N GLN A 117 18.17 7.10 31.82
CA GLN A 117 17.36 8.27 32.12
C GLN A 117 16.42 8.61 30.97
N ASN A 118 16.91 8.58 29.74
CA ASN A 118 16.08 8.81 28.57
C ASN A 118 15.02 7.72 28.43
N LEU A 119 15.37 6.45 28.59
CA LEU A 119 14.39 5.35 28.54
C LEU A 119 13.29 5.49 29.61
N LYS A 120 13.65 5.90 30.84
CA LYS A 120 12.68 6.20 31.90
C LYS A 120 11.75 7.36 31.52
N LYS A 121 12.28 8.44 30.91
CA LYS A 121 11.46 9.56 30.41
C LYS A 121 10.49 9.09 29.31
N TRP A 122 10.97 8.34 28.33
CA TRP A 122 10.14 7.80 27.25
C TRP A 122 9.04 6.87 27.77
N ARG A 123 9.34 6.00 28.74
CA ARG A 123 8.33 5.14 29.38
C ARG A 123 7.24 5.96 30.09
N LYS A 124 7.62 7.02 30.83
CA LYS A 124 6.65 7.91 31.48
C LYS A 124 5.77 8.62 30.44
N LEU A 125 6.38 9.16 29.40
CA LEU A 125 5.67 9.84 28.32
C LEU A 125 4.69 8.89 27.62
N PHE A 126 5.14 7.67 27.29
CA PHE A 126 4.29 6.64 26.69
C PHE A 126 3.08 6.29 27.57
N LEU A 127 3.27 6.13 28.89
CA LEU A 127 2.17 5.86 29.81
C LEU A 127 1.14 7.00 29.84
N VAL A 128 1.61 8.25 29.83
CA VAL A 128 0.72 9.43 29.78
C VAL A 128 -0.07 9.46 28.48
N HIS A 129 0.58 9.21 27.34
CA HIS A 129 -0.10 9.13 26.03
C HIS A 129 -1.14 8.00 25.99
N ASN A 130 -0.78 6.80 26.47
CA ASN A 130 -1.69 5.67 26.51
C ASN A 130 -2.90 5.94 27.41
N PHE A 131 -2.66 6.56 28.58
CA PHE A 131 -3.73 6.99 29.47
C PHE A 131 -4.64 8.02 28.82
N MET A 132 -4.07 9.07 28.21
CA MET A 132 -4.84 10.13 27.55
C MET A 132 -5.66 9.58 26.38
N SER A 133 -5.07 8.74 25.53
CA SER A 133 -5.77 8.11 24.41
C SER A 133 -6.95 7.25 24.90
N THR A 134 -6.73 6.40 25.91
CA THR A 134 -7.78 5.59 26.51
C THR A 134 -8.88 6.45 27.14
N PHE A 135 -8.50 7.54 27.82
CA PHE A 135 -9.43 8.48 28.43
C PHE A 135 -10.29 9.20 27.39
N LEU A 136 -9.68 9.72 26.33
CA LEU A 136 -10.38 10.40 25.24
C LEU A 136 -11.31 9.46 24.49
N LYS A 137 -10.86 8.23 24.18
CA LYS A 137 -11.71 7.20 23.58
C LYS A 137 -12.94 6.90 24.43
N ARG A 138 -12.75 6.66 25.73
CA ARG A 138 -13.87 6.44 26.67
C ARG A 138 -14.77 7.65 26.85
N LYS A 139 -14.23 8.87 26.73
CA LYS A 139 -15.04 10.09 26.77
C LYS A 139 -15.90 10.20 25.50
N MET A 140 -15.30 9.96 24.35
CA MET A 140 -16.00 9.97 23.05
C MET A 140 -17.10 8.91 22.99
N GLU A 141 -16.82 7.67 23.42
CA GLU A 141 -17.83 6.60 23.50
C GLU A 141 -19.01 7.00 24.42
N ARG A 142 -18.74 7.65 25.55
CA ARG A 142 -19.79 8.13 26.47
C ARG A 142 -20.65 9.22 25.84
N GLU A 143 -20.05 10.20 25.16
CA GLU A 143 -20.81 11.24 24.45
C GLU A 143 -21.59 10.64 23.28
N MET A 144 -20.98 9.74 22.49
CA MET A 144 -21.65 9.07 21.39
C MET A 144 -22.88 8.28 21.86
N ASN A 145 -22.76 7.49 22.93
CA ASN A 145 -23.88 6.74 23.51
C ASN A 145 -24.98 7.67 24.04
N LYS A 146 -24.62 8.84 24.59
CA LYS A 146 -25.58 9.84 25.07
C LYS A 146 -26.40 10.44 23.92
N TYR A 147 -25.80 10.64 22.75
CA TYR A 147 -26.47 11.20 21.57
C TYR A 147 -27.04 10.13 20.62
N GLN A 148 -26.79 8.84 20.86
CA GLN A 148 -27.22 7.76 19.98
C GLN A 148 -28.74 7.71 19.80
N GLU A 149 -29.52 7.84 20.87
CA GLU A 149 -30.99 7.83 20.79
C GLU A 149 -31.52 9.06 20.04
N MET A 150 -30.91 10.22 20.27
CA MET A 150 -31.25 11.47 19.59
C MET A 150 -30.97 11.38 18.09
N GLU A 151 -29.80 10.86 17.72
CA GLU A 151 -29.40 10.63 16.33
C GLU A 151 -30.32 9.63 15.64
N GLN A 152 -30.66 8.51 16.29
CA GLN A 152 -31.65 7.56 15.75
C GLN A 152 -33.03 8.19 15.56
N GLY A 153 -33.47 9.03 16.50
CA GLY A 153 -34.70 9.81 16.37
C GLY A 153 -34.66 10.75 15.17
N PHE A 154 -33.54 11.46 15.00
CA PHE A 154 -33.32 12.37 13.87
C PHE A 154 -33.30 11.63 12.53
N GLN A 155 -32.63 10.48 12.45
CA GLN A 155 -32.62 9.62 11.26
C GLN A 155 -34.01 9.10 10.88
N LYS A 156 -34.85 8.73 11.86
CA LYS A 156 -36.24 8.34 11.61
C LYS A 156 -37.06 9.51 11.02
N ILE A 157 -36.89 10.72 11.55
CA ILE A 157 -37.57 11.92 11.04
C ILE A 157 -37.08 12.25 9.62
N LYS A 158 -35.77 12.20 9.40
CA LYS A 158 -35.14 12.41 8.09
C LYS A 158 -35.65 11.41 7.05
N ALA A 159 -35.74 10.12 7.40
CA ALA A 159 -36.29 9.09 6.54
C ALA A 159 -37.79 9.30 6.24
N GLY A 160 -38.58 9.72 7.23
CA GLY A 160 -40.02 9.94 7.06
C GLY A 160 -40.40 11.22 6.32
N THR A 161 -39.59 12.28 6.45
CA THR A 161 -39.87 13.59 5.85
C THR A 161 -39.13 13.83 4.53
N GLY A 162 -38.04 13.09 4.28
CA GLY A 162 -37.13 13.34 3.15
C GLY A 162 -36.28 14.62 3.30
N ILE A 163 -36.38 15.34 4.43
CA ILE A 163 -35.59 16.55 4.68
C ILE A 163 -34.23 16.14 5.24
N THR A 164 -33.14 16.52 4.56
CA THR A 164 -31.80 16.07 4.92
C THR A 164 -31.10 16.94 5.96
N ASP A 165 -31.48 18.22 6.04
CA ASP A 165 -30.91 19.22 6.94
C ASP A 165 -31.65 19.28 8.29
N ALA A 166 -30.89 19.27 9.38
CA ALA A 166 -31.41 19.38 10.74
C ALA A 166 -31.96 20.77 11.05
N GLY A 167 -31.32 21.82 10.53
CA GLY A 167 -31.77 23.19 10.70
C GLY A 167 -33.17 23.39 10.13
N GLU A 168 -33.39 22.91 8.91
CA GLU A 168 -34.70 22.96 8.25
C GLU A 168 -35.78 22.17 9.02
N ILE A 169 -35.48 20.97 9.53
CA ILE A 169 -36.44 20.18 10.33
C ILE A 169 -36.85 20.95 11.58
N VAL A 170 -35.89 21.52 12.31
CA VAL A 170 -36.16 22.29 13.54
C VAL A 170 -36.97 23.54 13.20
N GLN A 171 -36.63 24.26 12.13
CA GLN A 171 -37.36 25.45 11.71
C GLN A 171 -38.81 25.13 11.32
N LYS A 172 -39.05 24.04 10.58
CA LYS A 172 -40.41 23.59 10.25
C LYS A 172 -41.18 23.14 11.48
N PHE A 173 -40.50 22.51 12.44
CA PHE A 173 -41.12 22.13 13.70
C PHE A 173 -41.56 23.35 14.52
N LEU A 174 -40.69 24.36 14.67
CA LEU A 174 -41.00 25.61 15.37
C LEU A 174 -42.14 26.40 14.69
N ASN A 175 -42.18 26.40 13.36
CA ASN A 175 -43.20 27.12 12.60
C ASN A 175 -44.48 26.30 12.35
N ARG A 176 -44.55 25.04 12.80
CA ARG A 176 -45.66 24.11 12.51
C ARG A 176 -47.01 24.69 12.92
N GLU A 177 -47.12 25.23 14.12
CA GLU A 177 -48.39 25.77 14.64
C GLU A 177 -48.83 27.02 13.88
N GLN A 178 -47.89 27.88 13.50
CA GLN A 178 -48.17 29.07 12.70
C GLN A 178 -48.67 28.68 11.31
N THR A 179 -47.95 27.77 10.61
CA THR A 179 -48.36 27.28 9.29
C THR A 179 -49.72 26.57 9.35
N TYR A 180 -49.97 25.77 10.38
CA TYR A 180 -51.27 25.11 10.59
C TYR A 180 -52.40 26.12 10.80
N SER A 181 -52.17 27.15 11.62
CA SER A 181 -53.12 28.23 11.85
C SER A 181 -53.46 28.99 10.56
N HIS A 182 -52.44 29.32 9.75
CA HIS A 182 -52.63 29.93 8.44
C HIS A 182 -53.43 29.05 7.48
N LEU A 183 -53.18 27.74 7.48
CA LEU A 183 -53.88 26.78 6.63
C LEU A 183 -55.35 26.65 7.04
N LEU A 184 -55.66 26.63 8.34
CA LEU A 184 -57.03 26.65 8.85
C LEU A 184 -57.79 27.92 8.46
N ILE A 185 -57.15 29.10 8.58
CA ILE A 185 -57.75 30.36 8.13
C ILE A 185 -58.07 30.28 6.63
N SER A 186 -57.12 29.79 5.83
CA SER A 186 -57.29 29.63 4.39
C SER A 186 -58.44 28.68 4.05
N ILE A 187 -58.55 27.54 4.75
CA ILE A 187 -59.67 26.60 4.60
C ILE A 187 -61.00 27.30 4.89
N SER A 188 -61.12 27.99 6.03
CA SER A 188 -62.33 28.74 6.40
C SER A 188 -62.72 29.76 5.32
N ASP A 189 -61.75 30.49 4.76
CA ASP A 189 -62.03 31.46 3.71
C ASP A 189 -62.46 30.81 2.39
N TYR A 190 -61.88 29.64 2.05
CA TYR A 190 -62.33 28.85 0.92
C TYR A 190 -63.73 28.26 1.13
N GLU A 191 -64.07 27.81 2.34
CA GLU A 191 -65.40 27.32 2.68
C GLU A 191 -66.45 28.42 2.50
N LYS A 192 -66.20 29.63 3.00
CA LYS A 192 -67.07 30.80 2.78
C LYS A 192 -67.23 31.12 1.29
N LYS A 193 -66.13 31.03 0.51
CA LYS A 193 -66.17 31.27 -0.94
C LYS A 193 -67.00 30.21 -1.66
N ILE A 194 -66.86 28.94 -1.28
CA ILE A 194 -67.68 27.84 -1.81
C ILE A 194 -69.15 28.05 -1.48
N GLU A 195 -69.47 28.43 -0.25
CA GLU A 195 -70.85 28.71 0.16
C GLU A 195 -71.46 29.88 -0.62
N HIS A 196 -70.71 30.97 -0.80
CA HIS A 196 -71.11 32.09 -1.64
C HIS A 196 -71.38 31.65 -3.09
N LEU A 197 -70.49 30.86 -3.71
CA LEU A 197 -70.67 30.35 -5.06
C LEU A 197 -71.86 29.40 -5.17
N LYS A 198 -72.11 28.56 -4.16
CA LYS A 198 -73.29 27.69 -4.11
C LYS A 198 -74.58 28.50 -4.09
N LYS A 199 -74.66 29.52 -3.22
CA LYS A 199 -75.80 30.43 -3.13
C LYS A 199 -76.02 31.17 -4.45
N TYR A 200 -74.96 31.69 -5.06
CA TYR A 200 -75.03 32.37 -6.36
C TYR A 200 -75.49 31.42 -7.48
N ASN A 201 -75.03 30.17 -7.50
CA ASN A 201 -75.46 29.17 -8.48
C ASN A 201 -76.94 28.79 -8.28
N GLU A 202 -77.39 28.66 -7.04
CA GLU A 202 -78.80 28.44 -6.71
C GLU A 202 -79.68 29.61 -7.19
N GLU A 203 -79.24 30.86 -6.98
CA GLU A 203 -79.91 32.04 -7.52
C GLU A 203 -79.99 32.01 -9.05
N LEU A 204 -78.90 31.64 -9.74
CA LEU A 204 -78.88 31.48 -11.19
C LEU A 204 -79.81 30.36 -11.67
N ARG A 205 -79.83 29.21 -10.98
CA ARG A 205 -80.77 28.11 -11.28
C ARG A 205 -82.21 28.53 -11.09
N ASN A 206 -82.50 29.29 -10.04
CA ASN A 206 -83.83 29.85 -9.79
C ASN A 206 -84.23 30.84 -10.90
N LYS A 207 -83.31 31.72 -11.34
CA LYS A 207 -83.53 32.61 -12.49
C LYS A 207 -83.79 31.83 -13.78
N LEU A 208 -82.99 30.80 -14.07
CA LEU A 208 -83.17 29.93 -15.22
C LEU A 208 -84.53 29.23 -15.17
N HIS A 209 -84.90 28.69 -14.02
CA HIS A 209 -86.21 28.05 -13.83
C HIS A 209 -87.37 29.04 -14.07
N LYS A 210 -87.28 30.28 -13.58
CA LYS A 210 -88.27 31.34 -13.85
C LYS A 210 -88.39 31.62 -15.34
N LEU A 211 -87.27 31.92 -16.01
CA LEU A 211 -87.26 32.15 -17.47
C LEU A 211 -87.80 30.94 -18.24
N LYS A 212 -87.42 29.72 -17.86
CA LYS A 212 -87.92 28.49 -18.48
C LYS A 212 -89.43 28.33 -18.27
N SER A 213 -89.95 28.66 -17.08
CA SER A 213 -91.40 28.65 -16.84
C SER A 213 -92.15 29.74 -17.62
N GLU A 214 -91.52 30.89 -17.86
CA GLU A 214 -92.05 31.99 -18.68
C GLU A 214 -92.05 31.66 -20.18
N ILE A 215 -91.09 30.86 -20.67
CA ILE A 215 -90.98 30.42 -22.08
C ILE A 215 -91.93 29.22 -22.37
N ILE A 216 -92.25 28.41 -21.36
CA ILE A 216 -93.03 27.16 -21.51
C ILE A 216 -94.58 27.32 -21.65
N PRO A 217 -95.26 28.49 -21.59
CA PRO A 217 -96.70 28.52 -21.87
C PRO A 217 -97.08 28.30 -23.34
N THR A 218 -96.18 28.47 -24.32
CA THR A 218 -96.57 28.52 -25.75
C THR A 218 -96.15 27.34 -26.65
N ASP A 219 -95.11 26.56 -26.31
CA ASP A 219 -94.58 25.52 -27.22
C ASP A 219 -94.71 24.07 -26.71
N LYS A 220 -95.75 23.78 -25.92
CA LYS A 220 -95.93 22.42 -25.35
C LYS A 220 -96.36 21.34 -26.36
N GLN A 221 -96.66 21.68 -27.62
CA GLN A 221 -97.08 20.70 -28.63
C GLN A 221 -96.02 20.37 -29.69
N GLU A 222 -95.14 21.30 -30.07
CA GLU A 222 -94.15 21.05 -31.14
C GLU A 222 -92.82 20.44 -30.62
N SER A 223 -92.46 20.68 -29.35
CA SER A 223 -91.17 20.24 -28.77
C SER A 223 -91.05 18.73 -28.51
N LYS A 224 -92.16 18.00 -28.34
CA LYS A 224 -92.13 16.54 -28.12
C LYS A 224 -91.80 15.74 -29.39
N GLN A 225 -92.25 16.19 -30.56
CA GLN A 225 -91.92 15.53 -31.83
C GLN A 225 -90.45 15.74 -32.22
N ALA A 226 -89.91 16.95 -32.01
CA ALA A 226 -88.50 17.22 -32.29
C ALA A 226 -87.56 16.40 -31.38
N LYS A 227 -87.92 16.20 -30.10
CA LYS A 227 -87.13 15.33 -29.20
C LYS A 227 -87.13 13.87 -29.63
N LEU A 228 -88.28 13.32 -30.01
CA LEU A 228 -88.36 11.94 -30.50
C LEU A 228 -87.55 11.73 -31.79
N GLN A 229 -87.54 12.72 -32.70
CA GLN A 229 -86.70 12.65 -33.90
C GLN A 229 -85.20 12.75 -33.59
N ILE A 230 -84.81 13.59 -32.63
CA ILE A 230 -83.41 13.69 -32.20
C ILE A 230 -82.96 12.38 -31.55
N ASP A 231 -83.76 11.79 -30.66
CA ASP A 231 -83.44 10.50 -30.02
C ASP A 231 -83.33 9.37 -31.05
N GLU A 232 -84.19 9.35 -32.07
CA GLU A 232 -84.12 8.37 -33.17
C GLU A 232 -82.85 8.56 -34.03
N ILE A 233 -82.43 9.80 -34.26
CA ILE A 233 -81.17 10.10 -34.97
C ILE A 233 -79.96 9.68 -34.13
N TYR A 234 -79.96 9.95 -32.82
CA TYR A 234 -78.89 9.51 -31.93
C TYR A 234 -78.77 7.99 -31.89
N GLN A 235 -79.89 7.28 -31.83
CA GLN A 235 -79.89 5.82 -31.88
C GLN A 235 -79.33 5.28 -33.21
N LYS A 236 -79.71 5.87 -34.34
CA LYS A 236 -79.13 5.51 -35.65
C LYS A 236 -77.64 5.81 -35.71
N TYR A 237 -77.20 6.93 -35.13
CA TYR A 237 -75.79 7.28 -35.05
C TYR A 237 -75.00 6.26 -34.20
N THR A 238 -75.51 5.87 -33.03
CA THR A 238 -74.85 4.86 -32.19
C THR A 238 -74.77 3.51 -32.89
N GLU A 239 -75.83 3.06 -33.57
CA GLU A 239 -75.81 1.81 -34.31
C GLU A 239 -74.79 1.83 -35.48
N VAL A 240 -74.65 2.96 -36.16
CA VAL A 240 -73.66 3.13 -37.24
C VAL A 240 -72.25 3.19 -36.66
N ASN A 241 -72.06 3.86 -35.52
CA ASN A 241 -70.77 3.90 -34.84
C ASN A 241 -70.33 2.52 -34.37
N ASP A 242 -71.22 1.75 -33.74
CA ASP A 242 -70.93 0.38 -33.29
C ASP A 242 -70.57 -0.53 -34.47
N LYS A 243 -71.26 -0.39 -35.60
CA LYS A 243 -70.92 -1.11 -36.85
C LYS A 243 -69.55 -0.68 -37.39
N SER A 244 -69.22 0.60 -37.32
CA SER A 244 -67.91 1.13 -37.73
C SER A 244 -66.77 0.57 -36.84
N GLU A 245 -66.95 0.59 -35.52
CA GLU A 245 -66.00 0.00 -34.57
C GLU A 245 -65.82 -1.51 -34.82
N HIS A 246 -66.91 -2.23 -35.10
CA HIS A 246 -66.84 -3.64 -35.46
C HIS A 246 -66.05 -3.88 -36.77
N CYS A 247 -66.29 -3.07 -37.81
CA CYS A 247 -65.51 -3.11 -39.05
C CYS A 247 -64.02 -2.85 -38.80
N ASN A 248 -63.68 -1.85 -37.98
CA ASN A 248 -62.29 -1.53 -37.62
C ASN A 248 -61.60 -2.69 -36.88
N LEU A 249 -62.33 -3.39 -36.00
CA LEU A 249 -61.81 -4.59 -35.32
C LEU A 249 -61.55 -5.74 -36.29
N ILE A 250 -62.45 -5.95 -37.27
CA ILE A 250 -62.26 -6.96 -38.32
C ILE A 250 -61.04 -6.60 -39.19
N GLU A 251 -60.94 -5.34 -39.61
CA GLU A 251 -59.82 -4.83 -40.40
C GLU A 251 -58.48 -5.06 -39.67
N PHE A 252 -58.42 -4.74 -38.37
CA PHE A 252 -57.24 -4.98 -37.55
C PHE A 252 -56.88 -6.47 -37.44
N ARG A 253 -57.86 -7.36 -37.26
CA ARG A 253 -57.63 -8.81 -37.21
C ARG A 253 -57.12 -9.37 -38.54
N VAL A 254 -57.69 -8.89 -39.65
CA VAL A 254 -57.29 -9.27 -41.01
C VAL A 254 -55.86 -8.79 -41.30
N TYR A 255 -55.52 -7.57 -40.89
CA TYR A 255 -54.15 -7.04 -40.96
C TYR A 255 -53.15 -7.89 -40.17
N GLU A 256 -53.42 -8.19 -38.90
CA GLU A 256 -52.54 -9.05 -38.11
C GLU A 256 -52.36 -10.44 -38.71
N TRP A 257 -53.46 -11.03 -39.20
CA TRP A 257 -53.42 -12.34 -39.83
C TRP A 257 -52.57 -12.35 -41.10
N MET A 258 -52.70 -11.33 -41.96
CA MET A 258 -51.87 -11.20 -43.17
C MET A 258 -50.39 -11.04 -42.81
N LEU A 259 -50.06 -10.20 -41.83
CA LEU A 259 -48.67 -10.03 -41.38
C LEU A 259 -48.08 -11.34 -40.85
N ARG A 260 -48.81 -12.06 -40.00
CA ARG A 260 -48.37 -13.37 -39.49
C ARG A 260 -48.19 -14.39 -40.62
N THR A 261 -49.05 -14.34 -41.63
CA THR A 261 -48.97 -15.23 -42.80
C THR A 261 -47.75 -14.90 -43.66
N LEU A 262 -47.52 -13.61 -43.94
CA LEU A 262 -46.33 -13.13 -44.65
C LEU A 262 -45.04 -13.54 -43.91
N MET A 263 -44.97 -13.32 -42.59
CA MET A 263 -43.84 -13.73 -41.74
C MET A 263 -43.56 -15.22 -41.84
N LYS A 264 -44.60 -16.06 -41.82
CA LYS A 264 -44.47 -17.52 -41.95
C LYS A 264 -43.94 -17.89 -43.33
N LEU A 265 -44.46 -17.28 -44.40
CA LEU A 265 -44.02 -17.53 -45.77
C LEU A 265 -42.57 -17.12 -46.00
N GLU A 266 -42.17 -15.93 -45.57
CA GLU A 266 -40.78 -15.46 -45.71
C GLU A 266 -39.80 -16.32 -44.90
N ARG A 267 -40.22 -16.81 -43.72
CA ARG A 267 -39.43 -17.77 -42.94
C ARG A 267 -39.26 -19.10 -43.67
N CYS A 268 -40.30 -19.61 -44.34
CA CYS A 268 -40.21 -20.84 -45.13
C CYS A 268 -39.25 -20.73 -46.32
N ILE A 269 -39.07 -19.53 -46.87
CA ILE A 269 -38.18 -19.27 -48.02
C ILE A 269 -36.73 -19.03 -47.57
N GLY A 270 -36.47 -18.96 -46.26
CA GLY A 270 -35.14 -18.69 -45.71
C GLY A 270 -34.75 -17.21 -45.77
N SER A 271 -35.71 -16.31 -45.98
CA SER A 271 -35.48 -14.87 -45.84
C SER A 271 -35.17 -14.53 -44.38
N LYS A 272 -34.41 -13.44 -44.15
CA LYS A 272 -34.01 -12.98 -42.81
C LYS A 272 -35.25 -12.83 -41.92
N ASN A 273 -35.20 -13.40 -40.70
CA ASN A 273 -36.27 -13.27 -39.71
C ASN A 273 -36.39 -11.81 -39.23
N LYS A 274 -37.21 -11.02 -39.92
CA LYS A 274 -37.62 -9.69 -39.46
C LYS A 274 -38.55 -9.82 -38.25
N SER A 275 -38.47 -8.88 -37.31
CA SER A 275 -39.39 -8.83 -36.18
C SER A 275 -40.77 -8.33 -36.60
N LEU A 276 -41.82 -8.65 -35.84
CA LEU A 276 -43.19 -8.19 -36.12
C LEU A 276 -43.27 -6.65 -36.26
N GLN A 277 -42.51 -5.93 -35.44
CA GLN A 277 -42.43 -4.46 -35.48
C GLN A 277 -41.86 -3.94 -36.80
N GLN A 278 -40.88 -4.64 -37.39
CA GLN A 278 -40.32 -4.24 -38.69
C GLN A 278 -41.34 -4.39 -39.83
N TYR A 279 -42.18 -5.42 -39.81
CA TYR A 279 -43.26 -5.54 -40.78
C TYR A 279 -44.36 -4.49 -40.58
N GLN A 280 -44.65 -4.12 -39.33
CA GLN A 280 -45.60 -3.04 -39.03
C GLN A 280 -45.10 -1.67 -39.53
N THR A 281 -43.78 -1.43 -39.51
CA THR A 281 -43.19 -0.21 -40.08
C THR A 281 -43.14 -0.23 -41.60
N GLU A 282 -42.92 -1.40 -42.21
CA GLU A 282 -42.82 -1.56 -43.66
C GLU A 282 -44.21 -1.54 -44.34
N PHE A 283 -45.22 -2.07 -43.67
CA PHE A 283 -46.59 -2.15 -44.15
C PHE A 283 -47.56 -1.49 -43.15
N PRO A 284 -47.88 -0.19 -43.30
CA PRO A 284 -48.82 0.49 -42.43
C PRO A 284 -50.23 -0.10 -42.57
N LYS A 285 -51.11 0.15 -41.59
CA LYS A 285 -52.47 -0.44 -41.53
C LYS A 285 -53.28 -0.24 -42.82
N ASN A 286 -53.08 0.87 -43.53
CA ASN A 286 -53.82 1.20 -44.75
C ASN A 286 -53.33 0.46 -46.00
N ALA A 287 -52.22 -0.30 -45.91
CA ALA A 287 -51.55 -0.97 -47.04
C ALA A 287 -51.90 -2.47 -47.15
N LEU A 288 -53.13 -2.87 -46.80
CA LEU A 288 -53.56 -4.29 -46.84
C LEU A 288 -53.43 -4.91 -48.24
N SER A 289 -53.75 -4.15 -49.29
CA SER A 289 -53.61 -4.59 -50.67
C SER A 289 -52.16 -4.91 -51.04
N GLU A 290 -51.20 -4.15 -50.53
CA GLU A 290 -49.77 -4.35 -50.78
C GLU A 290 -49.24 -5.60 -50.08
N ILE A 291 -49.67 -5.85 -48.84
CA ILE A 291 -49.33 -7.09 -48.12
C ILE A 291 -49.86 -8.30 -48.88
N LEU A 292 -51.11 -8.24 -49.35
CA LEU A 292 -51.75 -9.33 -50.08
C LEU A 292 -51.07 -9.58 -51.44
N GLN A 293 -50.70 -8.53 -52.16
CA GLN A 293 -49.89 -8.62 -53.37
C GLN A 293 -48.53 -9.25 -53.07
N LYS A 294 -47.86 -8.85 -51.99
CA LYS A 294 -46.56 -9.43 -51.60
C LYS A 294 -46.66 -10.91 -51.28
N ILE A 295 -47.68 -11.33 -50.53
CA ILE A 295 -47.99 -12.74 -50.27
C ILE A 295 -48.24 -13.48 -51.58
N ALA A 296 -49.06 -12.93 -52.48
CA ALA A 296 -49.37 -13.56 -53.76
C ALA A 296 -48.12 -13.71 -54.66
N THR A 297 -47.25 -12.71 -54.70
CA THR A 297 -45.97 -12.76 -55.43
C THR A 297 -45.05 -13.81 -54.83
N ILE A 298 -44.91 -13.84 -53.50
CA ILE A 298 -44.11 -14.87 -52.81
C ILE A 298 -44.62 -16.28 -53.14
N LEU A 299 -45.94 -16.49 -53.06
CA LEU A 299 -46.54 -17.78 -53.39
C LEU A 299 -46.30 -18.12 -54.86
N ARG A 300 -46.51 -17.17 -55.78
CA ARG A 300 -46.30 -17.35 -57.21
C ARG A 300 -44.84 -17.73 -57.53
N ASP A 301 -43.87 -17.00 -57.00
CA ASP A 301 -42.45 -17.19 -57.32
C ASP A 301 -41.89 -18.50 -56.74
N ASN A 302 -42.44 -18.98 -55.61
CA ASN A 302 -41.91 -20.15 -54.91
C ASN A 302 -42.73 -21.44 -55.13
N LEU A 303 -44.01 -21.36 -55.48
CA LEU A 303 -44.83 -22.54 -55.80
C LEU A 303 -44.77 -22.92 -57.29
N ILE A 304 -44.56 -21.97 -58.21
CA ILE A 304 -44.47 -22.29 -59.65
C ILE A 304 -43.27 -23.18 -60.02
N PRO A 305 -42.08 -23.10 -59.40
CA PRO A 305 -40.98 -24.02 -59.70
C PRO A 305 -41.16 -25.44 -59.13
N LEU A 306 -42.18 -25.69 -58.29
CA LEU A 306 -42.46 -27.00 -57.68
C LEU A 306 -43.28 -27.95 -58.57
N ASP A 307 -43.58 -27.60 -59.82
CA ASP A 307 -44.37 -28.43 -60.74
C ASP A 307 -43.73 -29.78 -61.16
N LYS A 308 -42.54 -30.12 -60.62
CA LYS A 308 -41.96 -31.46 -60.72
C LYS A 308 -42.36 -32.31 -59.50
N PRO A 309 -43.11 -33.42 -59.67
CA PRO A 309 -43.68 -34.20 -58.58
C PRO A 309 -42.63 -34.73 -57.58
N GLU A 310 -41.39 -34.96 -58.02
CA GLU A 310 -40.30 -35.44 -57.16
C GLU A 310 -39.84 -34.42 -56.10
N GLN A 311 -39.93 -33.12 -56.37
CA GLN A 311 -39.53 -32.08 -55.40
C GLN A 311 -40.61 -31.89 -54.33
N ILE A 312 -41.88 -32.03 -54.69
CA ILE A 312 -43.01 -31.98 -53.76
C ILE A 312 -42.93 -33.12 -52.73
N GLU A 313 -42.58 -34.34 -53.16
CA GLU A 313 -42.45 -35.50 -52.28
C GLU A 313 -41.30 -35.35 -51.27
N ASN A 314 -40.16 -34.78 -51.71
CA ASN A 314 -39.02 -34.55 -50.83
C ASN A 314 -39.27 -33.43 -49.80
N VAL A 315 -39.95 -32.36 -50.20
CA VAL A 315 -40.33 -31.26 -49.27
C VAL A 315 -41.40 -31.71 -48.28
N THR A 316 -42.40 -32.49 -48.71
CA THR A 316 -43.41 -33.04 -47.79
C THR A 316 -42.79 -34.04 -46.81
N LYS A 317 -41.92 -34.95 -47.27
CA LYS A 317 -41.18 -35.86 -46.36
C LYS A 317 -40.36 -35.09 -45.32
N ALA A 318 -39.66 -34.02 -45.72
CA ALA A 318 -38.89 -33.18 -44.81
C ALA A 318 -39.76 -32.40 -43.80
N GLN A 319 -40.94 -31.93 -44.21
CA GLN A 319 -41.89 -31.29 -43.30
C GLN A 319 -42.50 -32.26 -42.29
N TYR A 320 -42.87 -33.48 -42.72
CA TYR A 320 -43.40 -34.49 -41.81
C TYR A 320 -42.37 -34.92 -40.76
N THR A 321 -41.10 -35.12 -41.14
CA THR A 321 -40.05 -35.48 -40.18
C THR A 321 -39.75 -34.36 -39.18
N SER A 322 -39.74 -33.10 -39.64
CA SER A 322 -39.60 -31.91 -38.78
C SER A 322 -40.76 -31.80 -37.75
N LYS A 323 -42.00 -31.96 -38.22
CA LYS A 323 -43.20 -31.87 -37.37
C LYS A 323 -43.24 -32.99 -36.33
N ILE A 324 -42.90 -34.22 -36.72
CA ILE A 324 -42.78 -35.36 -35.81
C ILE A 324 -41.71 -35.08 -34.73
N ALA A 325 -40.55 -34.50 -35.10
CA ALA A 325 -39.50 -34.17 -34.15
C ALA A 325 -39.91 -33.09 -33.13
N THR A 326 -40.67 -32.07 -33.55
CA THR A 326 -41.22 -31.06 -32.64
C THR A 326 -42.28 -31.63 -31.73
N ASP A 327 -43.18 -32.48 -32.23
CA ASP A 327 -44.24 -33.10 -31.43
C ASP A 327 -43.65 -34.06 -30.39
N ILE A 328 -42.58 -34.80 -30.73
CA ILE A 328 -41.83 -35.63 -29.77
C ILE A 328 -41.19 -34.77 -28.67
N SER A 329 -40.66 -33.58 -29.01
CA SER A 329 -40.10 -32.67 -28.00
C SER A 329 -41.17 -32.09 -27.07
N VAL A 330 -42.34 -31.72 -27.59
CA VAL A 330 -43.46 -31.22 -26.78
C VAL A 330 -43.99 -32.31 -25.86
N LEU A 331 -44.15 -33.54 -26.35
CA LEU A 331 -44.55 -34.69 -25.52
C LEU A 331 -43.53 -35.00 -24.42
N LYS A 332 -42.23 -34.82 -24.67
CA LYS A 332 -41.18 -34.94 -23.63
C LYS A 332 -41.27 -33.84 -22.56
N CYS A 333 -41.68 -32.63 -22.92
CA CYS A 333 -41.89 -31.54 -21.97
C CYS A 333 -43.15 -31.73 -21.12
N LEU A 334 -44.23 -32.26 -21.70
CA LEU A 334 -45.49 -32.52 -20.98
C LEU A 334 -45.39 -33.70 -19.99
N ASN A 335 -44.49 -34.65 -20.22
CA ASN A 335 -44.27 -35.79 -19.32
C ASN A 335 -43.30 -35.51 -18.14
N ARG A 336 -42.79 -34.28 -17.97
CA ARG A 336 -42.13 -33.89 -16.73
C ARG A 336 -43.21 -33.57 -15.68
N VAL A 337 -43.62 -34.60 -14.95
CA VAL A 337 -44.49 -34.50 -13.77
C VAL A 337 -43.83 -33.55 -12.75
N ILE A 338 -44.37 -32.35 -12.62
CA ILE A 338 -44.06 -31.44 -11.51
C ILE A 338 -44.84 -31.98 -10.30
N PRO A 339 -44.17 -32.32 -9.17
CA PRO A 339 -44.87 -32.72 -7.97
C PRO A 339 -45.67 -31.52 -7.45
N ILE A 340 -46.99 -31.67 -7.37
CA ILE A 340 -47.89 -30.71 -6.74
C ILE A 340 -47.68 -30.84 -5.23
N PHE A 341 -46.96 -29.90 -4.63
CA PHE A 341 -46.97 -29.71 -3.17
C PHE A 341 -48.32 -29.09 -2.79
N GLU A 342 -49.11 -29.81 -2.00
CA GLU A 342 -50.33 -29.28 -1.36
C GLU A 342 -49.92 -28.31 -0.24
N ASP A 343 -50.01 -27.00 -0.51
CA ASP A 343 -49.96 -25.99 0.55
C ASP A 343 -51.37 -25.80 1.12
N LYS A 344 -51.54 -26.19 2.39
CA LYS A 344 -52.74 -25.97 3.18
C LYS A 344 -52.59 -24.71 4.04
N SER A 345 -53.68 -23.95 4.11
CA SER A 345 -53.97 -22.84 5.05
C SER A 345 -53.16 -21.56 4.80
N TYR A 346 -53.78 -20.38 4.63
CA TYR A 346 -54.75 -19.78 5.53
C TYR A 346 -55.88 -19.04 4.81
N ARG A 347 -57.10 -19.25 5.33
CA ARG A 347 -58.23 -18.32 5.24
C ARG A 347 -57.89 -17.02 5.95
N HIS A 348 -58.13 -15.87 5.33
CA HIS A 348 -58.98 -14.87 5.98
C HIS A 348 -59.64 -13.95 4.93
N ASN A 349 -60.96 -14.08 4.83
CA ASN A 349 -61.85 -13.11 4.19
C ASN A 349 -62.07 -11.94 5.17
N TYR A 350 -61.93 -10.71 4.68
CA TYR A 350 -62.90 -9.66 4.94
C TYR A 350 -63.09 -8.87 3.65
N SER A 351 -64.32 -8.91 3.14
CA SER A 351 -64.84 -8.04 2.08
C SER A 351 -65.35 -6.75 2.69
N SER A 352 -65.10 -5.63 2.01
CA SER A 352 -66.05 -4.55 1.71
C SER A 352 -65.24 -3.53 0.89
N GLU A 353 -65.45 -3.41 -0.43
CA GLU A 353 -66.23 -2.31 -1.04
C GLU A 353 -65.83 -0.93 -0.46
N HIS A 354 -65.32 0.06 -1.20
CA HIS A 354 -65.71 0.50 -2.54
C HIS A 354 -64.69 1.55 -3.10
N GLN A 355 -64.71 1.75 -4.43
CA GLN A 355 -64.26 2.95 -5.20
C GLN A 355 -62.74 3.04 -5.49
N ASN A 356 -62.28 2.66 -6.69
CA ASN A 356 -62.26 3.46 -7.92
C ASN A 356 -61.84 4.91 -7.67
N GLU A 357 -60.59 5.23 -8.02
CA GLU A 357 -60.28 6.12 -9.14
C GLU A 357 -58.77 6.14 -9.39
N HIS A 358 -58.42 6.19 -10.69
CA HIS A 358 -57.22 6.75 -11.30
C HIS A 358 -55.91 6.80 -10.50
N GLU A 359 -54.86 6.21 -11.05
CA GLU A 359 -53.83 7.03 -11.73
C GLU A 359 -52.81 6.20 -12.50
N ASN A 360 -52.45 6.75 -13.66
CA ASN A 360 -51.34 6.38 -14.50
C ASN A 360 -50.05 6.29 -13.69
N SER A 361 -49.37 5.15 -13.71
CA SER A 361 -47.93 5.12 -13.42
C SER A 361 -47.18 4.85 -14.72
N GLU A 362 -46.69 5.94 -15.29
CA GLU A 362 -45.66 5.93 -16.30
C GLU A 362 -44.46 5.10 -15.82
N ASN A 363 -44.16 4.13 -16.66
CA ASN A 363 -42.96 3.34 -16.66
C ASN A 363 -41.78 4.25 -17.08
N ILE A 364 -41.12 4.89 -16.11
CA ILE A 364 -39.82 5.54 -16.31
C ILE A 364 -38.77 4.71 -15.56
N GLY A 365 -38.13 3.83 -16.32
CA GLY A 365 -36.89 3.18 -15.93
C GLY A 365 -35.79 4.23 -15.79
N GLY A 366 -35.41 4.53 -14.56
CA GLY A 366 -34.22 5.29 -14.21
C GLY A 366 -33.06 4.35 -13.89
N GLN A 367 -32.04 4.39 -14.75
CA GLN A 367 -30.76 3.72 -14.59
C GLN A 367 -30.13 4.05 -13.22
N LEU A 368 -29.74 2.99 -12.50
CA LEU A 368 -28.92 3.07 -11.29
C LEU A 368 -27.55 3.68 -11.66
N SER A 369 -27.37 4.95 -11.33
CA SER A 369 -26.09 5.64 -11.33
C SER A 369 -25.34 5.26 -10.06
N GLN A 370 -24.36 4.37 -10.18
CA GLN A 370 -23.28 4.24 -9.20
C GLN A 370 -22.43 5.51 -9.28
N ARG A 371 -22.57 6.43 -8.31
CA ARG A 371 -21.65 7.55 -8.19
C ARG A 371 -21.47 8.02 -6.75
N SER A 372 -20.28 7.70 -6.24
CA SER A 372 -19.45 8.57 -5.39
C SER A 372 -20.03 9.02 -4.04
N GLN A 373 -19.93 8.15 -3.04
CA GLN A 373 -19.71 8.55 -1.65
C GLN A 373 -18.68 7.56 -1.09
N ASN A 374 -17.41 7.97 -1.01
CA ASN A 374 -16.31 7.30 -0.28
C ASN A 374 -14.99 8.08 -0.47
N ASN A 375 -14.96 9.41 -0.32
CA ASN A 375 -13.72 10.18 -0.48
C ASN A 375 -13.47 11.27 0.58
N GLU A 376 -14.31 11.42 1.61
CA GLU A 376 -14.10 12.45 2.64
C GLU A 376 -13.47 11.94 3.94
N GLU A 377 -13.35 10.61 4.14
CA GLU A 377 -12.68 10.06 5.33
C GLU A 377 -11.17 9.81 5.16
N SER A 378 -10.60 9.94 3.95
CA SER A 378 -9.16 9.66 3.73
C SER A 378 -8.24 10.88 3.87
N GLU A 379 -8.77 12.10 3.89
CA GLU A 379 -7.93 13.30 3.98
C GLU A 379 -7.42 13.55 5.41
N ASP A 380 -8.18 13.15 6.43
CA ASP A 380 -7.79 13.30 7.83
C ASP A 380 -6.73 12.29 8.28
N GLU A 381 -6.74 11.07 7.73
CA GLU A 381 -5.68 10.07 8.00
C GLU A 381 -4.35 10.46 7.34
N GLU A 382 -4.36 10.96 6.10
CA GLU A 382 -3.14 11.42 5.43
C GLU A 382 -2.49 12.62 6.14
N ASN A 383 -3.30 13.50 6.74
CA ASN A 383 -2.79 14.68 7.41
C ASN A 383 -2.10 14.32 8.75
N PHE A 384 -2.63 13.33 9.46
CA PHE A 384 -2.02 12.83 10.69
C PHE A 384 -0.68 12.15 10.44
N GLU A 385 -0.57 11.35 9.37
CA GLU A 385 0.67 10.66 9.00
C GLU A 385 1.77 11.63 8.52
N LYS A 386 1.39 12.76 7.89
CA LYS A 386 2.33 13.83 7.52
C LYS A 386 2.90 14.54 8.74
N ILE A 387 2.07 14.88 9.73
CA ILE A 387 2.49 15.55 10.97
C ILE A 387 3.40 14.62 11.80
N GLU A 388 3.08 13.33 11.90
CA GLU A 388 3.91 12.37 12.63
C GLU A 388 5.29 12.20 11.96
N ASN A 389 5.32 12.10 10.63
CA ASN A 389 6.58 12.01 9.87
C ASN A 389 7.44 13.27 9.97
N GLU A 390 6.83 14.45 10.04
CA GLU A 390 7.55 15.71 10.18
C GLU A 390 8.18 15.85 11.58
N ASN A 391 7.45 15.50 12.64
CA ASN A 391 7.99 15.43 14.01
C ASN A 391 9.15 14.43 14.14
N VAL A 392 9.06 13.26 13.51
CA VAL A 392 10.15 12.26 13.52
C VAL A 392 11.38 12.77 12.76
N ARG A 393 11.20 13.50 11.65
CA ARG A 393 12.31 14.13 10.93
C ARG A 393 12.99 15.20 11.79
N GLN A 394 12.23 16.03 12.47
CA GLN A 394 12.74 17.11 13.32
C GLN A 394 13.58 16.56 14.48
N LEU A 395 13.11 15.51 15.17
CA LEU A 395 13.87 14.81 16.21
C LEU A 395 15.19 14.20 15.67
N ARG A 396 15.20 13.68 14.43
CA ARG A 396 16.43 13.17 13.81
C ARG A 396 17.43 14.29 13.51
N TYR A 397 16.97 15.48 13.14
CA TYR A 397 17.83 16.64 12.92
C TYR A 397 18.45 17.13 14.24
N GLU A 398 17.66 17.24 15.30
CA GLU A 398 18.13 17.63 16.63
C GLU A 398 19.18 16.64 17.16
N THR A 399 18.91 15.33 17.04
CA THR A 399 19.85 14.28 17.46
C THR A 399 21.17 14.35 16.70
N LYS A 400 21.13 14.62 15.38
CA LYS A 400 22.35 14.81 14.57
C LYS A 400 23.12 16.07 14.98
N HIS A 401 22.41 17.13 15.33
CA HIS A 401 23.01 18.39 15.76
C HIS A 401 23.73 18.22 17.10
N GLU A 402 23.10 17.57 18.08
CA GLU A 402 23.71 17.24 19.38
C GLU A 402 24.95 16.35 19.22
N GLN A 403 24.88 15.31 18.38
CA GLN A 403 26.04 14.45 18.10
C GLN A 403 27.19 15.21 17.43
N SER A 404 26.89 16.22 16.60
CA SER A 404 27.90 17.05 15.95
C SER A 404 28.57 18.00 16.93
N GLN A 405 27.80 18.59 17.87
CA GLN A 405 28.34 19.41 18.96
C GLN A 405 29.22 18.60 19.91
N ILE A 406 28.82 17.37 20.25
CA ILE A 406 29.63 16.47 21.09
C ILE A 406 30.97 16.11 20.41
N LYS A 407 31.00 15.99 19.08
CA LYS A 407 32.24 15.74 18.34
C LYS A 407 33.15 16.96 18.29
N GLN A 408 32.59 18.17 18.16
CA GLN A 408 33.37 19.41 18.14
C GLN A 408 33.94 19.78 19.53
N GLY A 409 33.26 19.42 20.62
CA GLY A 409 33.76 19.65 21.98
C GLY A 409 34.83 18.68 22.48
N LYS A 410 35.20 17.67 21.68
CA LYS A 410 36.24 16.67 22.00
C LYS A 410 37.53 16.82 21.19
N SER A 411 37.58 17.78 20.28
CA SER A 411 38.80 18.19 19.57
C SER A 411 39.37 19.45 20.20
#